data_AF-A0A0C6WYZ4-F1
#
_entry.id   AF-A0A0C6WYZ4-F1
#
_cell.length_a   1.000
_cell.length_b   1.000
_cell.length_c   1.000
_cell.angle_alpha   90.00
_cell.angle_beta   90.00
_cell.angle_gamma   90.00
#
_symmetry.space_group_name_H-M   'P 1'
#
loop_
_entity.id
_entity.type
_entity.pdbx_description
1 polymer ?
#
loop_
_entity_poly.entity_id
_entity_poly.type
_entity_poly.pdbx_seq_one_letter_code
_entity_poly.pdbx_strand_id
1 'polypeptide(L)' 'DNVDHAGPTDEIRHAGDLGNITAGPDGKAEINITDKQVSLTGERSVIGRTLVVHA' A
#
# COMPACT_ATOMS: atom_id res chain seq x y z
N ASP A 1 -11.10 -6.26 -4.74
CA ASP A 1 -11.95 -5.09 -4.44
C ASP A 1 -12.51 -4.62 -5.76
N ASN A 2 -13.84 -4.59 -5.92
CA ASN A 2 -14.45 -4.17 -7.19
C ASN A 2 -14.67 -2.66 -7.16
N VAL A 3 -13.58 -1.91 -6.98
CA VAL A 3 -13.54 -0.45 -6.85
C VAL A 3 -12.40 0.08 -7.71
N ASP A 4 -12.43 1.37 -8.03
CA ASP A 4 -11.33 2.01 -8.76
C ASP A 4 -10.11 2.26 -7.86
N HIS A 5 -8.95 2.41 -8.48
CA HIS A 5 -7.72 2.80 -7.80
C HIS A 5 -7.82 4.24 -7.29
N ALA A 6 -7.31 4.48 -6.09
CA ALA A 6 -7.33 5.80 -5.47
C ALA A 6 -6.15 6.00 -4.50
N GLY A 7 -6.02 7.20 -3.95
CA GLY A 7 -4.94 7.55 -3.02
C GLY A 7 -5.10 6.90 -1.65
N PRO A 8 -4.02 6.72 -0.86
CA PRO A 8 -4.05 5.99 0.42
C PRO A 8 -4.97 6.62 1.48
N THR A 9 -5.30 7.90 1.34
CA THR A 9 -6.22 8.65 2.23
C THR A 9 -7.67 8.61 1.80
N ASP A 10 -7.98 8.13 0.59
CA ASP A 10 -9.34 8.09 0.07
C ASP A 10 -10.19 7.05 0.79
N GLU A 11 -11.48 7.33 0.93
CA GLU A 11 -12.43 6.43 1.61
C GLU A 11 -12.66 5.14 0.82
N ILE A 12 -12.77 5.26 -0.51
CA ILE A 12 -12.98 4.16 -1.44
C ILE A 12 -11.69 3.97 -2.24
N ARG A 13 -11.00 2.86 -1.99
CA ARG A 13 -9.76 2.46 -2.67
C ARG A 13 -9.52 0.97 -2.51
N HIS A 14 -8.50 0.42 -3.19
CA HIS A 14 -8.05 -0.92 -2.87
C HIS A 14 -7.30 -0.94 -1.53
N ALA A 15 -7.36 -2.08 -0.83
CA ALA A 15 -6.59 -2.25 0.40
C ALA A 15 -5.06 -2.17 0.18
N GLY A 16 -4.59 -2.49 -1.03
CA GLY A 16 -3.17 -2.43 -1.42
C GLY A 16 -2.70 -1.07 -1.95
N ASP A 17 -3.58 -0.08 -2.07
CA ASP A 17 -3.22 1.26 -2.56
C ASP A 17 -2.52 2.05 -1.45
N LEU A 18 -1.20 1.89 -1.35
CA LEU A 18 -0.37 2.50 -0.31
C LEU A 18 0.30 3.82 -0.75
N GLY A 19 0.02 4.26 -1.97
CA GLY A 19 0.57 5.48 -2.55
C GLY A 19 2.02 5.35 -3.00
N ASN A 20 2.69 6.50 -3.12
CA ASN A 20 4.05 6.60 -3.63
C ASN A 20 5.08 6.69 -2.51
N ILE A 21 6.29 6.23 -2.81
CA ILE A 21 7.48 6.36 -1.96
C ILE A 21 8.47 7.29 -2.66
N THR A 22 9.28 8.01 -1.88
CA THR A 22 10.32 8.89 -2.42
C THR A 22 11.68 8.32 -2.08
N ALA A 23 12.48 8.02 -3.10
CA ALA A 23 13.88 7.68 -2.91
C ALA A 23 14.70 8.96 -2.70
N GLY A 24 15.62 8.93 -1.73
CA GLY A 24 16.60 9.99 -1.50
C GLY A 24 17.66 10.06 -2.60
N PRO A 25 18.58 11.05 -2.52
CA PRO A 25 19.66 11.22 -3.49
C PRO A 25 20.60 10.02 -3.64
N ASP A 26 20.64 9.13 -2.65
CA ASP A 26 21.41 7.88 -2.66
C ASP A 26 20.65 6.68 -3.26
N GLY A 27 19.45 6.92 -3.79
CA GLY A 27 18.58 5.90 -4.36
C GLY A 27 17.86 5.03 -3.33
N LYS A 28 17.91 5.36 -2.04
CA LYS A 28 17.23 4.60 -0.98
C LYS A 28 15.93 5.28 -0.56
N ALA A 29 14.89 4.49 -0.38
CA ALA A 29 13.65 4.94 0.25
C ALA A 29 13.54 4.33 1.65
N GLU A 30 13.41 5.18 2.67
CA GLU A 30 13.00 4.77 4.01
C GLU A 30 11.51 5.12 4.17
N ILE A 31 10.71 4.13 4.58
CA ILE A 31 9.26 4.24 4.58
C ILE A 31 8.74 3.83 5.95
N ASN A 32 7.93 4.70 6.55
CA ASN A 32 7.17 4.40 7.75
C ASN A 32 5.73 4.87 7.54
N ILE A 33 4.83 3.93 7.23
CA ILE A 33 3.42 4.20 6.98
C ILE A 33 2.55 3.39 7.93
N THR A 34 1.39 3.93 8.29
CA THR A 34 0.34 3.22 9.01
C THR A 34 -0.92 3.25 8.16
N ASP A 35 -1.52 2.09 7.93
CA ASP A 35 -2.69 1.93 7.06
C ASP A 35 -3.84 1.26 7.81
N LYS A 36 -5.07 1.69 7.55
CA LYS A 36 -6.29 1.17 8.21
C LYS A 36 -7.00 0.06 7.43
N GLN A 37 -6.65 -0.15 6.15
CA GLN A 37 -7.28 -1.14 5.27
C GLN A 37 -6.45 -2.41 5.11
N VAL A 38 -5.12 -2.32 5.24
CA VAL A 38 -4.24 -3.49 5.30
C VAL A 38 -4.48 -4.27 6.59
N SER A 39 -4.70 -5.58 6.47
CA SER A 39 -4.90 -6.49 7.60
C SER A 39 -3.93 -7.68 7.53
N LEU A 40 -3.52 -8.18 8.69
CA LEU A 40 -2.71 -9.40 8.81
C LEU A 40 -3.57 -10.65 9.08
N THR A 41 -4.88 -10.49 9.26
CA THR A 41 -5.82 -11.57 9.63
C THR A 41 -7.12 -11.48 8.84
N GLY A 42 -7.88 -12.58 8.84
CA GLY A 42 -9.17 -12.66 8.14
C GLY A 42 -9.02 -12.83 6.62
N GLU A 43 -10.14 -12.77 5.91
CA GLU A 43 -10.22 -13.05 4.46
C GLU A 43 -9.37 -12.11 3.60
N ARG A 44 -9.21 -10.85 4.05
CA ARG A 44 -8.42 -9.82 3.36
C ARG A 44 -6.98 -9.70 3.88
N SER A 45 -6.49 -10.73 4.59
CA SER A 45 -5.11 -10.74 5.07
C SER A 45 -4.10 -10.57 3.93
N VAL A 46 -3.06 -9.77 4.15
CA VAL A 46 -1.94 -9.59 3.22
C VAL A 46 -0.81 -10.61 3.41
N ILE A 47 -0.89 -11.46 4.43
CA ILE A 47 0.10 -12.54 4.62
C ILE A 47 0.05 -13.50 3.42
N GLY A 48 1.22 -13.81 2.86
CA GLY A 48 1.36 -14.65 1.67
C GLY A 48 1.07 -13.92 0.35
N ARG A 49 0.81 -12.60 0.39
CA ARG A 49 0.73 -11.74 -0.80
C ARG A 49 2.06 -11.04 -1.06
N THR A 50 2.09 -10.21 -2.11
CA THR A 50 3.30 -9.54 -2.59
C THR A 50 3.28 -8.05 -2.29
N LEU A 51 4.44 -7.49 -1.95
CA LEU A 51 4.71 -6.06 -2.01
C LEU A 51 5.39 -5.73 -3.34
N VAL A 52 4.87 -4.76 -4.09
CA VAL A 52 5.39 -4.36 -5.41
C VAL A 52 5.84 -2.92 -5.37
N VAL A 53 7.05 -2.66 -5.87
CA VAL A 53 7.56 -1.30 -6.16
C VAL A 53 7.59 -1.14 -7.68
N HIS A 54 6.99 -0.07 -8.17
CA HIS A 54 6.96 0.26 -9.61
C HIS A 54 8.14 1.17 -9.99
N ALA A 55 8.47 1.18 -11.28
CA ALA A 55 9.49 2.03 -11.90
C ALA A 55 8.84 3.17 -12.70
#